data_AF-A0A7C8ZMG8-F1
#
_entry.id   AF-A0A7C8ZMG8-F1
#
_cell.length_a   1.000
_cell.length_b   1.000
_cell.length_c   1.000
_cell.angle_alpha   90.00
_cell.angle_beta   90.00
_cell.angle_gamma   90.00
#
_symmetry.space_group_name_H-M   'P 1'
#
loop_
_entity.id
_entity.type
_entity.pdbx_description
1 polymer ?
#
loop_
_entity_poly.entity_id
_entity_poly.type
_entity_poly.pdbx_seq_one_letter_code
_entity_poly.pdbx_strand_id
1 'polypeptide(L)'
;MASASLLKTSPVIDKFDFFKGQSLRLPSVANVRCHPSRPSSFIVQAASSYADELVKTAKTVASPGRGILAMDESNATCGKRLASIGLENTEANRQAYRTLLITAPGLGQYISGAILFEETLYQTTTDGKKMVDVLNEQGIVPGIKVDKGLVPLPGSNNESWCQGLDGLASRSAAYYQQGARFAKWRTVVSIPNGPSALAVKEAAWGLARYAAITQDNGLVPIVEPEILLDGD
;
A
#
# COMPACT_ATOMS: atom_id res chain seq x y z
N MET A 1 -62.91 14.74 35.98
CA MET A 1 -62.10 15.01 34.77
C MET A 1 -60.64 14.79 35.16
N ALA A 2 -59.79 13.94 34.58
CA ALA A 2 -59.86 13.00 33.46
C ALA A 2 -58.97 11.78 33.86
N SER A 3 -59.50 10.56 33.78
CA SER A 3 -59.17 9.54 32.77
C SER A 3 -57.75 8.98 32.82
N ALA A 4 -57.61 7.78 33.42
CA ALA A 4 -56.48 6.87 33.26
C ALA A 4 -57.00 5.61 32.56
N SER A 5 -56.39 5.22 31.44
CA SER A 5 -56.81 4.09 30.63
C SER A 5 -55.62 3.24 30.20
N LEU A 6 -55.64 2.00 30.70
CA LEU A 6 -55.34 0.73 30.05
C LEU A 6 -53.90 0.45 29.56
N LEU A 7 -53.18 -0.26 30.43
CA LEU A 7 -52.15 -1.25 30.09
C LEU A 7 -52.76 -2.37 29.22
N LYS A 8 -52.12 -2.69 28.08
CA LYS A 8 -52.43 -3.87 27.26
C LYS A 8 -51.39 -4.96 27.51
N THR A 9 -51.88 -6.12 27.94
CA THR A 9 -51.16 -7.40 28.06
C THR A 9 -51.09 -8.12 26.71
N SER A 10 -50.00 -8.86 26.49
CA SER A 10 -49.78 -9.71 25.31
C SER A 10 -50.55 -11.03 25.42
N PRO A 11 -51.04 -11.64 24.31
CA PRO A 11 -51.65 -12.95 24.37
C PRO A 11 -50.60 -14.06 24.22
N VAL A 12 -50.61 -14.96 25.19
CA VAL A 12 -50.06 -16.32 25.12
C VAL A 12 -50.99 -17.16 24.24
N ILE A 13 -50.45 -17.92 23.29
CA ILE A 13 -51.19 -18.95 22.56
C ILE A 13 -50.56 -20.29 22.92
N ASP A 14 -51.36 -21.18 23.49
CA ASP A 14 -51.05 -22.59 23.66
C ASP A 14 -52.28 -23.45 23.33
N LYS A 15 -52.00 -24.68 22.89
CA LYS A 15 -52.84 -25.84 22.58
C LYS A 15 -53.30 -26.07 21.14
N PHE A 16 -52.60 -27.03 20.52
CA PHE A 16 -53.12 -28.32 20.05
C PHE A 16 -54.64 -28.39 19.77
N ASP A 17 -54.99 -28.56 18.50
CA ASP A 17 -56.05 -29.48 18.13
C ASP A 17 -55.81 -30.13 16.76
N PHE A 18 -56.06 -31.43 16.75
CA PHE A 18 -55.70 -32.42 15.75
C PHE A 18 -56.91 -32.70 14.87
N PHE A 19 -56.85 -32.40 13.57
CA PHE A 19 -57.85 -32.88 12.60
C PHE A 19 -57.20 -33.69 11.47
N LYS A 20 -57.74 -34.90 11.31
CA LYS A 20 -57.34 -35.94 10.35
C LYS A 20 -57.66 -35.57 8.90
N GLY A 21 -56.65 -35.69 8.05
CA GLY A 21 -56.66 -36.45 6.79
C GLY A 21 -57.62 -36.03 5.65
N GLN A 22 -57.09 -35.31 4.67
CA GLN A 22 -57.40 -35.48 3.24
C GLN A 22 -56.12 -35.31 2.41
N SER A 23 -55.86 -36.26 1.51
CA SER A 23 -54.70 -36.25 0.60
C SER A 23 -54.96 -35.29 -0.56
N LEU A 24 -54.27 -34.15 -0.56
CA LEU A 24 -54.24 -33.22 -1.69
C LEU A 24 -53.06 -33.58 -2.61
N ARG A 25 -53.36 -33.87 -3.88
CA ARG A 25 -52.36 -34.14 -4.93
C ARG A 25 -51.55 -32.86 -5.19
N LEU A 26 -50.23 -32.96 -5.07
CA LEU A 26 -49.29 -31.89 -5.46
C LEU A 26 -49.29 -31.70 -6.99
N PRO A 27 -49.31 -30.45 -7.50
CA PRO A 27 -49.08 -30.21 -8.92
C PRO A 27 -47.60 -30.41 -9.25
N SER A 28 -47.35 -30.91 -10.47
CA SER A 28 -46.02 -31.14 -11.04
C SER A 28 -45.17 -29.87 -11.01
N VAL A 29 -43.99 -29.95 -10.38
CA VAL A 29 -42.98 -28.88 -10.42
C VAL A 29 -42.46 -28.77 -11.85
N ALA A 30 -42.73 -27.65 -12.52
CA ALA A 30 -42.09 -27.32 -13.77
C ALA A 30 -40.62 -26.99 -13.49
N ASN A 31 -39.69 -27.77 -14.04
CA ASN A 31 -38.27 -27.45 -14.02
C ASN A 31 -38.02 -26.18 -14.84
N VAL A 32 -37.83 -25.05 -14.17
CA VAL A 32 -37.28 -23.85 -14.80
C VAL A 32 -35.81 -24.15 -15.09
N ARG A 33 -35.49 -24.36 -16.38
CA ARG A 33 -34.10 -24.38 -16.84
C ARG A 33 -33.54 -22.97 -16.69
N CYS A 34 -32.81 -22.71 -15.61
CA CYS A 34 -31.90 -21.58 -15.56
C CYS A 34 -30.78 -21.81 -16.59
N HIS A 35 -30.78 -21.02 -17.66
CA HIS A 35 -29.62 -20.93 -18.52
C HIS A 35 -28.48 -20.29 -17.73
N PRO A 36 -27.27 -20.88 -17.68
CA PRO A 36 -26.13 -20.21 -17.07
C PRO A 36 -25.86 -18.94 -17.88
N SER A 37 -26.06 -17.77 -17.27
CA SER A 37 -25.57 -16.53 -17.83
C SER A 37 -24.05 -16.65 -17.92
N ARG A 38 -23.53 -16.46 -19.12
CA ARG A 38 -22.08 -16.39 -19.37
C ARG A 38 -21.52 -15.33 -18.42
N PRO A 39 -20.48 -15.60 -17.62
CA PRO A 39 -19.88 -14.56 -16.81
C PRO A 39 -19.48 -13.44 -17.77
N SER A 40 -20.02 -12.23 -17.53
CA SER A 40 -19.60 -11.03 -18.24
C SER A 40 -18.09 -10.96 -18.10
N SER A 41 -17.35 -11.01 -19.21
CA SER A 41 -15.92 -10.77 -19.19
C SER A 41 -15.72 -9.38 -18.61
N PHE A 42 -15.20 -9.30 -17.39
CA PHE A 42 -14.73 -8.05 -16.84
C PHE A 42 -13.61 -7.57 -17.76
N ILE A 43 -13.88 -6.57 -18.58
CA ILE A 43 -12.84 -5.86 -19.29
C ILE A 43 -12.13 -5.03 -18.22
N VAL A 44 -11.06 -5.58 -17.66
CA VAL A 44 -10.08 -4.78 -16.93
C VAL A 44 -9.42 -3.92 -18.00
N GLN A 45 -9.63 -2.60 -17.95
CA GLN A 45 -9.01 -1.67 -18.88
C GLN A 45 -7.50 -1.61 -18.58
N ALA A 46 -6.77 -2.54 -19.18
CA ALA A 46 -5.35 -2.75 -18.97
C ALA A 46 -4.57 -2.08 -20.10
N ALA A 47 -4.24 -0.80 -19.91
CA ALA A 47 -3.01 -0.18 -20.38
C ALA A 47 -3.02 1.30 -19.96
N SER A 48 -2.34 1.63 -18.87
CA SER A 48 -1.93 3.03 -18.67
C SER A 48 -1.00 3.42 -19.82
N SER A 49 -0.92 4.71 -20.15
CA SER A 49 0.02 5.23 -21.16
C SER A 49 1.49 4.90 -20.87
N TYR A 50 1.77 4.37 -19.68
CA TYR A 50 3.10 4.01 -19.20
C TYR A 50 3.40 2.50 -19.24
N ALA A 51 2.50 1.66 -19.77
CA ALA A 51 2.62 0.19 -19.67
C ALA A 51 4.02 -0.34 -20.07
N ASP A 52 4.53 0.07 -21.23
CA ASP A 52 5.84 -0.37 -21.72
C ASP A 52 7.00 0.18 -20.86
N GLU A 53 6.90 1.43 -20.41
CA GLU A 53 7.91 2.06 -19.55
C GLU A 53 7.95 1.43 -18.16
N LEU A 54 6.80 1.08 -17.59
CA LEU A 54 6.67 0.37 -16.33
C LEU A 54 7.35 -1.00 -16.41
N VAL A 55 7.09 -1.77 -17.47
CA VAL A 55 7.72 -3.08 -17.69
C VAL A 55 9.23 -2.94 -17.86
N LYS A 56 9.68 -1.95 -18.65
CA LYS A 56 11.12 -1.68 -18.85
C LYS A 56 11.81 -1.30 -17.53
N THR A 57 11.20 -0.42 -16.75
CA THR A 57 11.72 0.02 -15.45
C THR A 57 11.80 -1.16 -14.48
N ALA A 58 10.73 -1.95 -14.35
CA ALA A 58 10.71 -3.12 -13.47
C ALA A 58 11.82 -4.13 -13.84
N LYS A 59 12.01 -4.41 -15.13
CA LYS A 59 13.10 -5.27 -15.62
C LYS A 59 14.49 -4.70 -15.32
N THR A 60 14.65 -3.39 -15.39
CA THR A 60 15.92 -2.70 -15.11
C THR A 60 16.26 -2.78 -13.62
N VAL A 61 15.29 -2.48 -12.76
CA VAL A 61 15.42 -2.54 -11.29
C VAL A 61 15.67 -3.97 -10.83
N ALA A 62 15.00 -4.97 -11.41
CA ALA A 62 15.18 -6.39 -11.08
C ALA A 62 16.27 -7.10 -11.90
N SER A 63 17.24 -6.37 -12.45
CA SER A 63 18.30 -6.98 -13.27
C SER A 63 19.20 -7.91 -12.44
N PRO A 64 19.64 -9.07 -12.97
CA PRO A 64 20.51 -10.00 -12.25
C PRO A 64 21.81 -9.37 -11.75
N GLY A 65 22.24 -9.76 -10.54
CA GLY A 65 23.49 -9.29 -9.94
C GLY A 65 23.44 -7.88 -9.36
N ARG A 66 22.29 -7.20 -9.43
CA ARG A 66 22.07 -5.89 -8.81
C ARG A 66 20.88 -5.90 -7.85
N GLY A 67 20.85 -4.93 -6.94
CA GLY A 67 19.79 -4.75 -5.95
C GLY A 67 19.35 -3.29 -5.80
N ILE A 68 18.49 -3.05 -4.82
CA ILE A 68 17.95 -1.72 -4.52
C ILE A 68 18.61 -1.17 -3.26
N LEU A 69 19.10 0.08 -3.33
CA LEU A 69 19.52 0.83 -2.16
C LEU A 69 18.31 1.56 -1.54
N ALA A 70 17.85 1.11 -0.37
CA ALA A 70 16.81 1.81 0.37
C ALA A 70 17.42 2.92 1.24
N MET A 71 17.37 4.17 0.74
CA MET A 71 17.87 5.38 1.42
C MET A 71 16.72 6.38 1.65
N ASP A 72 15.53 5.85 1.89
CA ASP A 72 14.26 6.57 2.03
C ASP A 72 13.87 6.80 3.49
N GLU A 73 14.84 6.80 4.41
CA GLU A 73 14.59 7.17 5.79
C GLU A 73 13.99 8.57 5.89
N SER A 74 12.85 8.68 6.58
CA SER A 74 12.27 9.98 6.93
C SER A 74 13.24 10.79 7.78
N ASN A 75 13.06 12.12 7.84
CA ASN A 75 13.91 13.00 8.65
C ASN A 75 14.03 12.55 10.11
N ALA A 76 12.95 12.03 10.70
CA ALA A 76 12.97 11.48 12.06
C ALA A 76 13.80 10.19 12.16
N THR A 77 13.69 9.29 11.19
CA THR A 77 14.44 8.02 11.16
C THR A 77 15.93 8.26 10.88
N CYS A 78 16.24 9.11 9.91
CA CYS A 78 17.59 9.53 9.59
C CYS A 78 18.24 10.23 10.79
N GLY A 79 17.50 11.08 11.52
CA GLY A 79 17.96 11.71 12.75
C GLY A 79 18.39 10.71 13.83
N LYS A 80 17.66 9.60 14.02
CA LYS A 80 18.08 8.54 14.95
C LYS A 80 19.40 7.89 14.54
N ARG A 81 19.61 7.68 13.22
CA ARG A 81 20.87 7.14 12.69
C ARG A 81 22.03 8.11 12.88
N LEU A 82 21.83 9.39 12.56
CA LEU A 82 22.84 10.44 12.77
C LEU A 82 23.23 10.58 14.25
N ALA A 83 22.23 10.56 15.14
CA ALA A 83 22.46 10.64 16.57
C ALA A 83 23.32 9.48 17.10
N SER A 84 23.16 8.25 16.57
CA SER A 84 23.97 7.10 16.98
C SER A 84 25.47 7.22 16.69
N ILE A 85 25.86 8.16 15.82
CA ILE A 85 27.26 8.47 15.50
C ILE A 85 27.67 9.88 15.95
N GLY A 86 26.87 10.52 16.81
CA GLY A 86 27.17 11.84 17.37
C GLY A 86 26.95 13.02 16.43
N LEU A 87 26.16 12.86 15.36
CA LEU A 87 25.81 13.96 14.45
C LEU A 87 24.41 14.50 14.71
N GLU A 88 24.25 15.82 14.56
CA GLU A 88 22.97 16.50 14.65
C GLU A 88 22.08 16.22 13.41
N ASN A 89 20.77 16.17 13.60
CA ASN A 89 19.79 15.99 12.52
C ASN A 89 19.50 17.29 11.75
N THR A 90 20.51 17.84 11.08
CA THR A 90 20.37 19.00 10.19
C THR A 90 20.16 18.56 8.74
N GLU A 91 19.55 19.43 7.93
CA GLU A 91 19.41 19.17 6.49
C GLU A 91 20.76 18.94 5.82
N ALA A 92 21.77 19.77 6.14
CA ALA A 92 23.12 19.64 5.60
C ALA A 92 23.74 18.26 5.92
N ASN A 93 23.54 17.74 7.14
CA ASN A 93 24.05 16.40 7.50
C ASN A 93 23.31 15.29 6.75
N ARG A 94 21.98 15.39 6.57
CA ARG A 94 21.20 14.44 5.78
C ARG A 94 21.62 14.46 4.31
N GLN A 95 21.78 15.65 3.73
CA GLN A 95 22.26 15.86 2.36
C GLN A 95 23.66 15.28 2.16
N ALA A 96 24.60 15.58 3.07
CA ALA A 96 25.97 15.07 3.02
C ALA A 96 25.99 13.52 3.11
N TYR A 97 25.17 12.95 4.00
CA TYR A 97 25.02 11.51 4.11
C TYR A 97 24.49 10.87 2.81
N ARG A 98 23.44 11.44 2.21
CA ARG A 98 22.92 10.94 0.92
C ARG A 98 23.92 11.12 -0.22
N THR A 99 24.63 12.24 -0.25
CA THR A 99 25.69 12.49 -1.23
C THR A 99 26.79 11.43 -1.11
N LEU A 100 27.22 11.12 0.10
CA LEU A 100 28.23 10.08 0.36
C LEU A 100 27.79 8.72 -0.21
N LEU A 101 26.52 8.35 -0.02
CA LEU A 101 26.01 7.08 -0.54
C LEU A 101 26.02 7.05 -2.06
N ILE A 102 25.41 8.05 -2.71
CA ILE A 102 25.17 7.99 -4.15
C ILE A 102 26.40 8.33 -4.98
N THR A 103 27.41 8.99 -4.43
CA THR A 103 28.66 9.32 -5.16
C THR A 103 29.74 8.24 -5.02
N ALA A 104 29.44 7.13 -4.32
CA ALA A 104 30.36 6.01 -4.18
C ALA A 104 30.81 5.47 -5.55
N PRO A 105 32.12 5.41 -5.86
CA PRO A 105 32.59 4.96 -7.17
C PRO A 105 32.16 3.53 -7.48
N GLY A 106 31.57 3.33 -8.66
CA GLY A 106 31.15 2.00 -9.12
C GLY A 106 29.86 1.47 -8.49
N LEU A 107 29.11 2.29 -7.73
CA LEU A 107 27.86 1.88 -7.09
C LEU A 107 26.86 1.21 -8.06
N GLY A 108 26.74 1.78 -9.28
CA GLY A 108 25.85 1.27 -10.32
C GLY A 108 26.13 -0.16 -10.83
N GLN A 109 27.30 -0.72 -10.50
CA GLN A 109 27.63 -2.13 -10.79
C GLN A 109 26.77 -3.09 -9.96
N TYR A 110 26.34 -2.66 -8.77
CA TYR A 110 25.61 -3.49 -7.80
C TYR A 110 24.23 -2.96 -7.49
N ILE A 111 23.97 -1.67 -7.73
CA ILE A 111 22.69 -1.03 -7.46
C ILE A 111 22.01 -0.70 -8.79
N SER A 112 20.77 -1.14 -8.93
CA SER A 112 19.93 -0.89 -10.11
C SER A 112 18.87 0.17 -9.84
N GLY A 113 18.49 0.38 -8.58
CA GLY A 113 17.57 1.43 -8.15
C GLY A 113 17.89 1.95 -6.75
N ALA A 114 17.55 3.20 -6.48
CA ALA A 114 17.70 3.81 -5.16
C ALA A 114 16.38 4.43 -4.71
N ILE A 115 15.87 4.04 -3.54
CA ILE A 115 14.64 4.61 -2.97
C ILE A 115 15.00 5.86 -2.19
N LEU A 116 14.44 6.99 -2.59
CA LEU A 116 14.68 8.28 -1.98
C LEU A 116 13.56 8.67 -1.01
N PHE A 117 13.89 9.52 -0.06
CA PHE A 117 12.90 10.32 0.67
C PHE A 117 12.61 11.60 -0.13
N GLU A 118 11.44 12.21 0.08
CA GLU A 118 11.00 13.39 -0.68
C GLU A 118 12.00 14.54 -0.61
N GLU A 119 12.57 14.83 0.57
CA GLU A 119 13.63 15.83 0.73
C GLU A 119 14.81 15.55 -0.22
N THR A 120 15.25 14.30 -0.34
CA THR A 120 16.40 13.92 -1.18
C THR A 120 16.08 13.98 -2.67
N LEU A 121 14.85 13.70 -3.08
CA LEU A 121 14.42 13.74 -4.49
C LEU A 121 14.57 15.16 -5.09
N TYR A 122 14.34 16.19 -4.27
CA TYR A 122 14.45 17.60 -4.67
C TYR A 122 15.79 18.25 -4.30
N GLN A 123 16.67 17.53 -3.60
CA GLN A 123 17.98 18.04 -3.19
C GLN A 123 19.02 17.96 -4.31
N THR A 124 20.06 18.77 -4.14
CA THR A 124 21.34 18.59 -4.80
C THR A 124 22.33 17.89 -3.87
N THR A 125 23.36 17.28 -4.43
CA THR A 125 24.56 16.87 -3.72
C THR A 125 25.33 18.08 -3.16
N THR A 126 26.33 17.82 -2.32
CA THR A 126 27.17 18.87 -1.72
C THR A 126 28.02 19.64 -2.74
N ASP A 127 28.21 19.11 -3.95
CA ASP A 127 28.87 19.77 -5.09
C ASP A 127 27.88 20.40 -6.09
N GLY A 128 26.58 20.39 -5.78
CA GLY A 128 25.55 21.13 -6.52
C GLY A 128 24.86 20.39 -7.67
N LYS A 129 25.21 19.12 -7.94
CA LYS A 129 24.46 18.29 -8.91
C LYS A 129 23.13 17.82 -8.32
N LYS A 130 22.08 17.61 -9.12
CA LYS A 130 20.84 17.01 -8.58
C LYS A 130 21.10 15.56 -8.16
N MET A 131 20.53 15.14 -7.03
CA MET A 131 20.65 13.76 -6.55
C MET A 131 20.20 12.73 -7.60
N VAL A 132 19.11 13.04 -8.31
CA VAL A 132 18.58 12.19 -9.40
C VAL A 132 19.53 12.08 -10.59
N ASP A 133 20.26 13.13 -10.92
CA ASP A 133 21.19 13.14 -12.06
C ASP A 133 22.40 12.25 -11.75
N VAL A 134 22.93 12.33 -10.53
CA VAL A 134 24.05 11.48 -10.08
C VAL A 134 23.70 9.98 -10.10
N LEU A 135 22.46 9.63 -9.75
CA LEU A 135 21.97 8.25 -9.87
C LEU A 135 21.87 7.81 -11.33
N ASN A 136 21.27 8.66 -12.18
CA ASN A 136 21.11 8.37 -13.61
C ASN A 136 22.46 8.23 -14.33
N GLU A 137 23.45 9.08 -14.02
CA GLU A 137 24.83 9.00 -14.53
C GLU A 137 25.49 7.63 -14.26
N GLN A 138 25.06 6.95 -13.19
CA GLN A 138 25.54 5.62 -12.81
C GLN A 138 24.63 4.47 -13.25
N GLY A 139 23.57 4.75 -14.01
CA GLY A 139 22.59 3.74 -14.43
C GLY A 139 21.75 3.19 -13.28
N ILE A 140 21.59 3.98 -12.20
CA ILE A 140 20.73 3.67 -11.06
C ILE A 140 19.40 4.40 -11.25
N VAL A 141 18.29 3.66 -11.26
CA VAL A 141 16.96 4.24 -11.40
C VAL A 141 16.57 4.97 -10.11
N PRO A 142 16.13 6.24 -10.15
CA PRO A 142 15.59 6.90 -8.97
C PRO A 142 14.19 6.38 -8.62
N GLY A 143 13.97 6.06 -7.35
CA GLY A 143 12.67 5.72 -6.78
C GLY A 143 12.31 6.60 -5.59
N ILE A 144 11.06 6.56 -5.17
CA ILE A 144 10.53 7.46 -4.13
C ILE A 144 9.63 6.71 -3.15
N LYS A 145 9.83 6.93 -1.84
CA LYS A 145 8.86 6.53 -0.82
C LYS A 145 7.67 7.48 -0.85
N VAL A 146 6.46 6.94 -0.98
CA VAL A 146 5.23 7.76 -1.15
C VAL A 146 4.19 7.59 -0.05
N ASP A 147 4.39 6.61 0.84
CA ASP A 147 3.57 6.44 2.04
C ASP A 147 3.83 7.56 3.06
N LYS A 148 2.81 7.86 3.87
CA LYS A 148 2.84 8.87 4.93
C LYS A 148 2.98 8.26 6.32
N GLY A 149 3.49 7.03 6.40
CA GLY A 149 3.75 6.33 7.65
C GLY A 149 2.54 5.63 8.24
N LEU A 150 2.83 4.96 9.36
CA LEU A 150 1.91 4.10 10.07
C LEU A 150 1.18 4.86 11.17
N VAL A 151 -0.11 4.55 11.34
CA VAL A 151 -0.92 5.01 12.46
C VAL A 151 -1.68 3.84 13.07
N PRO A 152 -2.12 3.93 14.34
CA PRO A 152 -2.89 2.86 14.97
C PRO A 152 -4.14 2.51 14.16
N LEU A 153 -4.44 1.22 14.06
CA LEU A 153 -5.64 0.69 13.40
C LEU A 153 -6.72 0.45 14.47
N PRO A 154 -7.78 1.29 14.54
CA PRO A 154 -8.83 1.12 15.53
C PRO A 154 -9.58 -0.21 15.35
N GLY A 155 -9.88 -0.89 16.46
CA GLY A 155 -10.59 -2.17 16.43
C GLY A 155 -9.71 -3.37 16.04
N SER A 156 -8.39 -3.21 16.06
CA SER A 156 -7.40 -4.26 15.81
C SER A 156 -6.66 -4.69 17.09
N ASN A 157 -5.73 -5.64 16.96
CA ASN A 157 -4.94 -6.18 18.08
C ASN A 157 -3.71 -5.30 18.40
N ASN A 158 -3.92 -3.99 18.61
CA ASN A 158 -2.85 -2.98 18.69
C ASN A 158 -1.98 -2.93 17.42
N GLU A 159 -2.62 -3.07 16.27
CA GLU A 159 -1.95 -3.06 14.97
C GLU A 159 -1.97 -1.67 14.36
N SER A 160 -1.32 -1.50 13.20
CA SER A 160 -1.24 -0.23 12.49
C SER A 160 -1.67 -0.37 11.04
N TRP A 161 -2.09 0.73 10.43
CA TRP A 161 -2.30 0.85 8.99
C TRP A 161 -1.50 2.02 8.44
N CYS A 162 -1.26 2.02 7.12
CA CYS A 162 -0.41 3.00 6.47
C CYS A 162 -1.23 4.06 5.73
N GLN A 163 -0.88 5.33 5.92
CA GLN A 163 -1.56 6.47 5.32
C GLN A 163 -0.89 6.95 4.03
N GLY A 164 -1.60 7.77 3.26
CA GLY A 164 -1.02 8.52 2.13
C GLY A 164 -1.76 8.40 0.80
N LEU A 165 -2.89 7.70 0.73
CA LEU A 165 -3.65 7.55 -0.52
C LEU A 165 -4.24 8.89 -0.99
N ASP A 166 -4.62 9.76 -0.05
CA ASP A 166 -5.11 11.10 -0.36
C ASP A 166 -4.05 11.92 -1.08
N GLY A 167 -4.41 12.40 -2.27
CA GLY A 167 -3.52 13.15 -3.16
C GLY A 167 -2.35 12.34 -3.74
N LEU A 168 -2.35 10.99 -3.62
CA LEU A 168 -1.26 10.15 -4.10
C LEU A 168 -1.02 10.33 -5.60
N ALA A 169 -2.07 10.34 -6.43
CA ALA A 169 -1.95 10.51 -7.88
C ALA A 169 -1.17 11.78 -8.26
N SER A 170 -1.56 12.93 -7.70
CA SER A 170 -0.90 14.21 -7.96
C SER A 170 0.57 14.20 -7.50
N ARG A 171 0.87 13.61 -6.34
CA ARG A 171 2.26 13.46 -5.87
C ARG A 171 3.07 12.53 -6.78
N SER A 172 2.51 11.39 -7.17
CA SER A 172 3.17 10.44 -8.09
C SER A 172 3.49 11.09 -9.43
N ALA A 173 2.57 11.87 -10.00
CA ALA A 173 2.82 12.64 -11.22
C ALA A 173 3.96 13.66 -11.04
N ALA A 174 3.99 14.38 -9.92
CA ALA A 174 5.07 15.33 -9.61
C ALA A 174 6.43 14.63 -9.42
N TYR A 175 6.46 13.48 -8.75
CA TYR A 175 7.69 12.71 -8.58
C TYR A 175 8.19 12.11 -9.89
N TYR A 176 7.28 11.67 -10.77
CA TYR A 176 7.62 11.23 -12.11
C TYR A 176 8.30 12.35 -12.92
N GLN A 177 7.75 13.57 -12.86
CA GLN A 177 8.34 14.76 -13.49
C GLN A 177 9.72 15.11 -12.91
N GLN A 178 9.93 14.85 -11.62
CA GLN A 178 11.21 15.06 -10.93
C GLN A 178 12.25 13.97 -11.23
N GLY A 179 11.87 12.88 -11.93
CA GLY A 179 12.79 11.84 -12.39
C GLY A 179 12.65 10.49 -11.70
N ALA A 180 11.72 10.34 -10.73
CA ALA A 180 11.42 9.03 -10.17
C ALA A 180 10.75 8.13 -11.23
N ARG A 181 11.04 6.84 -11.20
CA ARG A 181 10.43 5.83 -12.09
C ARG A 181 9.83 4.63 -11.36
N PHE A 182 10.09 4.52 -10.07
CA PHE A 182 9.40 3.59 -9.20
C PHE A 182 9.07 4.22 -7.87
N ALA A 183 8.10 3.66 -7.18
CA ALA A 183 7.65 4.10 -5.87
C ALA A 183 7.78 2.96 -4.87
N LYS A 184 7.75 3.29 -3.59
CA LYS A 184 7.67 2.33 -2.49
C LYS A 184 6.57 2.71 -1.52
N TRP A 185 5.82 1.72 -1.06
CA TRP A 185 4.85 1.86 0.02
C TRP A 185 5.02 0.73 1.02
N ARG A 186 5.35 1.10 2.26
CA ARG A 186 5.49 0.16 3.36
C ARG A 186 4.21 0.09 4.18
N THR A 187 3.67 -1.10 4.40
CA THR A 187 2.71 -1.37 5.47
C THR A 187 3.26 -2.47 6.36
N VAL A 188 2.80 -2.56 7.61
CA VAL A 188 3.22 -3.60 8.54
C VAL A 188 2.08 -4.51 8.93
N VAL A 189 2.43 -5.74 9.26
CA VAL A 189 1.56 -6.77 9.81
C VAL A 189 2.30 -7.38 11.00
N SER A 190 1.64 -7.45 12.17
CA SER A 190 2.27 -7.84 13.44
C SER A 190 1.91 -9.29 13.81
N ILE A 191 2.86 -10.05 14.37
CA ILE A 191 2.68 -11.46 14.79
C ILE A 191 2.32 -11.65 16.27
N PRO A 192 2.90 -10.92 17.26
CA PRO A 192 2.77 -11.28 18.69
C PRO A 192 1.34 -11.48 19.20
N ASN A 193 0.39 -10.68 18.70
CA ASN A 193 -1.05 -10.80 19.01
C ASN A 193 -1.87 -11.32 17.82
N GLY A 194 -1.20 -11.91 16.84
CA GLY A 194 -1.70 -12.34 15.54
C GLY A 194 -2.03 -11.16 14.62
N PRO A 195 -1.84 -11.31 13.29
CA PRO A 195 -2.41 -10.32 12.42
C PRO A 195 -3.92 -10.50 12.41
N SER A 196 -4.68 -9.50 12.84
CA SER A 196 -6.13 -9.59 12.77
C SER A 196 -6.58 -9.66 11.31
N ALA A 197 -7.71 -10.30 11.04
CA ALA A 197 -8.29 -10.31 9.70
C ALA A 197 -8.53 -8.89 9.15
N LEU A 198 -8.79 -7.93 10.07
CA LEU A 198 -8.90 -6.51 9.75
C LEU A 198 -7.56 -5.95 9.24
N ALA A 199 -6.46 -6.18 9.95
CA ALA A 199 -5.14 -5.68 9.56
C ALA A 199 -4.64 -6.30 8.26
N VAL A 200 -4.83 -7.61 8.04
CA VAL A 200 -4.47 -8.26 6.78
C VAL A 200 -5.27 -7.66 5.62
N LYS A 201 -6.58 -7.46 5.80
CA LYS A 201 -7.45 -6.87 4.78
C LYS A 201 -7.04 -5.42 4.48
N GLU A 202 -6.77 -4.63 5.52
CA GLU A 202 -6.36 -3.23 5.38
C GLU A 202 -5.02 -3.10 4.66
N ALA A 203 -4.02 -3.91 5.03
CA ALA A 203 -2.72 -3.96 4.37
C ALA A 203 -2.86 -4.30 2.89
N ALA A 204 -3.61 -5.37 2.56
CA ALA A 204 -3.84 -5.78 1.18
C ALA A 204 -4.58 -4.71 0.37
N TRP A 205 -5.63 -4.12 0.93
CA TRP A 205 -6.43 -3.10 0.25
C TRP A 205 -5.64 -1.82 -0.01
N GLY A 206 -4.93 -1.30 1.00
CA GLY A 206 -4.09 -0.11 0.89
C GLY A 206 -3.00 -0.29 -0.17
N LEU A 207 -2.28 -1.41 -0.13
CA LEU A 207 -1.23 -1.73 -1.11
C LEU A 207 -1.78 -1.86 -2.54
N ALA A 208 -2.94 -2.50 -2.73
CA ALA A 208 -3.55 -2.63 -4.05
C ALA A 208 -3.95 -1.27 -4.64
N ARG A 209 -4.53 -0.37 -3.81
CA ARG A 209 -4.89 0.99 -4.23
C ARG A 209 -3.65 1.82 -4.58
N TYR A 210 -2.62 1.76 -3.73
CA TYR A 210 -1.33 2.40 -3.98
C TYR A 210 -0.73 1.94 -5.33
N ALA A 211 -0.69 0.63 -5.58
CA ALA A 211 -0.08 0.06 -6.77
C ALA A 211 -0.79 0.53 -8.04
N ALA A 212 -2.13 0.47 -8.06
CA ALA A 212 -2.91 0.95 -9.20
C ALA A 212 -2.69 2.46 -9.46
N ILE A 213 -2.78 3.29 -8.42
CA ILE A 213 -2.61 4.74 -8.55
C ILE A 213 -1.22 5.09 -9.09
N THR A 214 -0.17 4.45 -8.59
CA THR A 214 1.20 4.75 -9.02
C THR A 214 1.48 4.29 -10.45
N GLN A 215 0.96 3.14 -10.88
CA GLN A 215 1.04 2.68 -12.27
C GLN A 215 0.33 3.63 -13.25
N ASP A 216 -0.82 4.18 -12.86
CA ASP A 216 -1.54 5.19 -13.65
C ASP A 216 -0.77 6.52 -13.76
N ASN A 217 0.22 6.74 -12.89
CA ASN A 217 1.05 7.95 -12.87
C ASN A 217 2.53 7.65 -13.20
N GLY A 218 2.81 6.53 -13.88
CA GLY A 218 4.12 6.23 -14.47
C GLY A 218 5.19 5.71 -13.51
N LEU A 219 4.82 5.31 -12.30
CA LEU A 219 5.76 4.75 -11.31
C LEU A 219 5.51 3.25 -11.10
N VAL A 220 6.56 2.43 -11.21
CA VAL A 220 6.52 1.02 -10.83
C VAL A 220 6.30 0.90 -9.31
N PRO A 221 5.27 0.19 -8.82
CA PRO A 221 5.04 0.05 -7.39
C PRO A 221 5.88 -1.08 -6.76
N ILE A 222 6.69 -0.75 -5.77
CA ILE A 222 7.22 -1.72 -4.80
C ILE A 222 6.19 -1.87 -3.68
N VAL A 223 5.54 -3.03 -3.67
CA VAL A 223 4.56 -3.44 -2.67
C VAL A 223 5.30 -4.09 -1.50
N GLU A 224 5.36 -3.43 -0.35
CA GLU A 224 6.10 -3.89 0.85
C GLU A 224 5.13 -4.24 2.00
N PRO A 225 4.61 -5.49 2.04
CA PRO A 225 3.81 -6.01 3.15
C PRO A 225 4.72 -6.59 4.23
N GLU A 226 5.36 -5.74 5.03
CA GLU A 226 6.32 -6.18 6.04
C GLU A 226 5.60 -6.93 7.16
N ILE A 227 5.90 -8.22 7.28
CA ILE A 227 5.55 -8.99 8.47
C ILE A 227 6.67 -8.75 9.48
N LEU A 228 6.33 -8.14 10.62
CA LEU A 228 7.30 -7.83 11.65
C LEU A 228 7.88 -9.11 12.26
N LEU A 229 9.17 -9.06 12.58
CA LEU A 229 9.88 -10.16 13.23
C LEU A 229 9.76 -10.12 14.75
N ASP A 230 9.17 -9.05 15.32
CA ASP A 230 8.91 -8.94 16.74
C ASP A 230 8.07 -10.12 17.24
N GLY A 231 8.49 -10.76 18.33
CA GLY A 231 7.89 -11.96 18.89
C GLY A 231 8.93 -12.86 19.59
N ASP A 232 8.45 -13.88 20.30
CA ASP A 232 9.27 -14.92 20.94
C ASP A 232 9.32 -16.21 20.09
#